data_AF-A0AAE0FLX1-F1
#
_entry.id   AF-A0AAE0FLX1-F1
#
_cell.length_a   1.000
_cell.length_b   1.000
_cell.length_c   1.000
_cell.angle_alpha   90.00
_cell.angle_beta   90.00
_cell.angle_gamma   90.00
#
_symmetry.space_group_name_H-M   'P 1'
#
loop_
_entity.id
_entity.type
_entity.pdbx_description
1 polymer ?
#
loop_
_entity_poly.entity_id
_entity_poly.type
_entity_poly.pdbx_seq_one_letter_code
_entity_poly.pdbx_strand_id
1 'polypeptide(L)'
;MLIIYTRSTDDLYSVDLLCDRRDHPVCGQCHASSTCADLDDTTHRYNIALDDWKTLLNEQIGNPRSYCDAKPNSRPRVRKDLSKWTDAEFDKLVDAMFVMRNTDMLRGQQLYGDYFRSYGYFVAKHVIASTDTRGDQGHYGSHFLMWHKAFLLEFENSLLAIDQSLDAVP
;
A
#
# COMPACT_ATOMS: atom_id res chain seq x y z
N MET A 1 2.29 5.45 1.86
CA MET A 1 3.72 5.66 1.59
C MET A 1 4.49 4.47 2.15
N LEU A 2 5.12 3.69 1.27
CA LEU A 2 6.05 2.63 1.67
C LEU A 2 7.46 3.21 1.49
N ILE A 3 8.20 3.35 2.59
CA ILE A 3 9.62 3.70 2.53
C ILE A 3 10.39 2.38 2.58
N ILE A 4 11.03 2.02 1.47
CA ILE A 4 11.90 0.84 1.42
C ILE A 4 13.33 1.35 1.58
N TYR A 5 14.01 0.90 2.64
CA TYR A 5 15.44 1.13 2.82
C TYR A 5 16.18 -0.09 2.28
N THR A 6 16.97 0.09 1.23
CA THR A 6 17.91 -0.93 0.78
C THR A 6 19.32 -0.50 1.17
N ARG A 7 20.04 -1.41 1.85
CA ARG A 7 21.45 -1.21 2.18
C ARG A 7 22.27 -1.57 0.95
N SER A 8 22.95 -0.58 0.36
CA SER A 8 24.01 -0.84 -0.62
C SER A 8 25.29 -1.26 0.10
N THR A 9 26.17 -2.00 -0.58
CA THR A 9 27.42 -2.55 -0.04
C THR A 9 28.49 -1.52 0.32
N ASP A 10 28.25 -0.24 0.06
CA ASP A 10 29.23 0.85 0.16
C ASP A 10 28.83 1.98 1.15
N ASP A 11 28.10 1.65 2.22
CA ASP A 11 27.63 2.61 3.25
C ASP A 11 26.73 3.76 2.73
N LEU A 12 26.16 3.61 1.53
CA LEU A 12 25.14 4.50 0.96
C LEU A 12 23.74 3.87 1.12
N TYR A 13 22.79 4.66 1.64
CA TYR A 13 21.37 4.31 1.68
C TYR A 13 20.68 4.93 0.46
N SER A 14 19.96 4.13 -0.35
CA SER A 14 19.00 4.69 -1.31
C SER A 14 17.62 4.73 -0.66
N VAL A 15 16.96 5.88 -0.75
CA VAL A 15 15.58 6.06 -0.31
C VAL A 15 14.70 6.12 -1.55
N ASP A 16 13.92 5.07 -1.78
CA ASP A 16 12.89 5.09 -2.83
C ASP A 16 11.57 5.59 -2.21
N LEU A 17 11.17 6.81 -2.59
CA LEU A 17 9.86 7.38 -2.23
C LEU A 17 8.84 6.99 -3.29
N LEU A 18 8.08 5.92 -3.05
CA LEU A 18 6.91 5.60 -3.86
C LEU A 18 5.70 6.43 -3.39
N CYS A 19 5.44 7.52 -4.10
CA CYS A 19 4.19 8.28 -4.01
C CYS A 19 3.15 7.66 -4.96
N ASP A 20 2.04 7.15 -4.42
CA ASP A 20 0.88 6.76 -5.23
C ASP A 20 0.23 8.02 -5.80
N ARG A 21 0.16 8.11 -7.12
CA ARG A 21 -0.26 9.30 -7.86
C ARG A 21 -1.78 9.57 -7.78
N ARG A 22 -2.57 8.69 -7.18
CA ARG A 22 -4.03 8.69 -7.39
C ARG A 22 -4.89 9.48 -6.40
N ASP A 23 -4.46 9.72 -5.16
CA ASP A 23 -5.38 10.27 -4.14
C ASP A 23 -4.86 11.48 -3.33
N HIS A 24 -3.83 12.21 -3.78
CA HIS A 24 -3.36 13.40 -3.05
C HIS A 24 -3.34 14.68 -3.90
N PRO A 25 -4.06 15.76 -3.49
CA PRO A 25 -4.00 17.06 -4.17
C PRO A 25 -2.64 17.77 -4.03
N VAL A 26 -1.70 17.19 -3.27
CA VAL A 26 -0.38 17.76 -2.96
C VAL A 26 0.70 17.33 -3.96
N CYS A 27 0.44 16.33 -4.81
CA CYS A 27 1.35 15.99 -5.91
C CYS A 27 1.41 17.07 -7.02
N GLY A 28 0.60 18.12 -6.92
CA GLY A 28 0.57 19.26 -7.85
C GLY A 28 1.53 20.41 -7.52
N GLN A 29 2.34 20.33 -6.46
CA GLN A 29 3.29 21.39 -6.10
C GLN A 29 4.75 20.89 -6.19
N CYS A 30 5.15 20.46 -7.39
CA CYS A 30 6.57 20.51 -7.73
C CYS A 30 6.92 21.98 -7.95
N HIS A 31 7.88 22.50 -7.17
CA HIS A 31 8.42 23.86 -7.36
C HIS A 31 8.88 24.05 -8.82
N ALA A 32 8.67 25.26 -9.32
CA ALA A 32 8.59 25.64 -10.73
C ALA A 32 9.90 25.56 -11.55
N SER A 33 10.57 24.39 -11.61
CA SER A 33 11.71 24.21 -12.51
C SER A 33 11.73 22.91 -13.33
N SER A 34 10.71 22.06 -13.24
CA SER A 34 10.58 20.91 -14.14
C SER A 34 9.13 20.48 -14.30
N THR A 35 8.66 20.45 -15.54
CA THR A 35 7.31 19.99 -15.91
C THR A 35 7.11 18.53 -15.52
N CYS A 36 5.99 18.23 -14.86
CA CYS A 36 5.59 16.87 -14.43
C CYS A 36 5.31 15.88 -15.59
N ALA A 37 5.68 16.24 -16.82
CA ALA A 37 5.49 15.43 -18.02
C ALA A 37 6.62 14.39 -18.22
N ASP A 38 7.77 14.53 -17.52
CA ASP A 38 8.97 13.73 -17.81
C ASP A 38 9.28 12.64 -16.76
N LEU A 39 8.36 12.34 -15.85
CA LEU A 39 8.51 11.20 -14.93
C LEU A 39 8.06 9.91 -15.62
N ASP A 40 8.83 9.49 -16.62
CA ASP A 40 8.93 8.10 -17.05
C ASP A 40 9.67 7.30 -15.96
N ASP A 41 9.36 6.01 -15.89
CA ASP A 41 9.73 4.97 -14.93
C ASP A 41 11.25 4.89 -14.65
N THR A 42 11.80 5.90 -13.96
CA THR A 42 13.21 5.96 -13.60
C THR A 42 13.33 6.29 -12.11
N THR A 43 13.74 5.28 -11.36
CA THR A 43 14.15 5.37 -9.96
C THR A 43 15.24 6.44 -9.84
N HIS A 44 14.92 7.58 -9.21
CA HIS A 44 15.91 8.59 -8.90
C HIS A 44 16.72 8.14 -7.67
N ARG A 45 17.90 7.58 -7.90
CA ARG A 45 18.87 7.27 -6.84
C ARG A 45 19.59 8.54 -6.43
N TYR A 46 19.30 9.05 -5.23
CA TYR A 46 20.11 10.09 -4.61
C TYR A 46 21.25 9.43 -3.81
N ASN A 47 22.49 9.66 -4.23
CA ASN A 47 23.67 9.33 -3.42
C ASN A 47 23.92 10.49 -2.46
N ILE A 48 23.58 10.32 -1.18
CA ILE A 48 23.80 11.35 -0.15
C ILE A 48 24.94 10.88 0.74
N ALA A 49 26.00 11.70 0.86
CA ALA A 49 27.09 11.45 1.80
C ALA A 49 26.60 11.56 3.26
N LEU A 50 27.11 10.70 4.14
CA LEU A 50 26.68 10.53 5.53
C LEU A 50 26.72 11.80 6.42
N ASP A 51 27.39 12.87 5.99
CA ASP A 51 27.53 14.11 6.78
C ASP A 51 26.58 15.24 6.33
N ASP A 52 25.91 15.10 5.17
CA ASP A 52 25.02 16.12 4.59
C ASP A 52 23.54 15.95 4.96
N TRP A 53 23.19 14.89 5.70
CA TRP A 53 21.78 14.60 6.04
C TRP A 53 21.13 15.67 6.93
N LYS A 54 21.92 16.38 7.76
CA LYS A 54 21.40 17.44 8.64
C LYS A 54 21.06 18.72 7.88
N THR A 55 21.78 19.00 6.79
CA THR A 55 21.60 20.20 5.98
C THR A 55 20.35 20.06 5.11
N LEU A 56 20.13 18.89 4.51
CA LEU A 56 18.92 18.60 3.72
C LEU A 56 17.64 18.55 4.57
N LEU A 57 17.71 18.07 5.81
CA LEU A 57 16.60 18.15 6.77
C LEU A 57 16.22 19.59 7.13
N ASN A 58 17.14 20.56 7.06
CA ASN A 58 16.84 21.94 7.46
C ASN A 58 16.44 22.84 6.29
N GLU A 59 16.91 22.58 5.07
CA GLU A 59 16.61 23.41 3.90
C GLU A 59 15.36 22.97 3.11
N GLN A 60 15.01 21.67 3.10
CA GLN A 60 13.79 21.18 2.45
C GLN A 60 12.57 21.10 3.38
N ILE A 61 12.76 21.29 4.68
CA ILE A 61 11.68 21.21 5.66
C ILE A 61 11.17 22.62 6.00
N GLY A 62 10.42 23.19 5.06
CA GLY A 62 9.29 24.01 5.46
C GLY A 62 8.35 23.14 6.31
N ASN A 63 8.40 23.31 7.64
CA ASN A 63 7.56 22.65 8.63
C ASN A 63 7.39 21.10 8.46
N PRO A 64 8.13 20.26 9.20
CA PRO A 64 8.09 18.80 9.07
C PRO A 64 6.74 18.16 9.41
N ARG A 65 5.79 18.95 9.93
CA ARG A 65 4.45 18.48 10.26
C ARG A 65 3.53 18.33 9.05
N SER A 66 3.81 19.01 7.94
CA SER A 66 2.86 19.11 6.82
C SER A 66 2.81 17.88 5.91
N TYR A 67 3.77 16.96 5.98
CA TYR A 67 3.84 15.79 5.06
C TYR A 67 3.18 14.53 5.61
N CYS A 68 2.74 14.53 6.86
CA CYS A 68 2.11 13.38 7.53
C CYS A 68 0.70 13.68 8.05
N ASP A 69 0.01 14.68 7.48
CA ASP A 69 -1.37 15.05 7.81
C ASP A 69 -2.41 14.02 7.33
N ALA A 70 -2.03 12.75 7.17
CA ALA A 70 -2.99 11.69 7.11
C ALA A 70 -3.70 11.67 8.47
N LYS A 71 -4.95 12.17 8.49
CA LYS A 71 -5.78 12.18 9.69
C LYS A 71 -5.73 10.77 10.28
N PRO A 72 -5.21 10.59 11.51
CA PRO A 72 -5.13 9.26 12.08
C PRO A 72 -6.54 8.68 12.12
N ASN A 73 -6.69 7.45 11.64
CA ASN A 73 -7.94 6.73 11.82
C ASN A 73 -8.26 6.79 13.32
N SER A 74 -9.44 7.31 13.65
CA SER A 74 -9.82 7.56 15.04
C SER A 74 -9.90 6.28 15.88
N ARG A 75 -9.80 5.11 15.23
CA ARG A 75 -9.73 3.78 15.84
C ARG A 75 -8.75 2.91 15.05
N PRO A 76 -7.66 2.41 15.65
CA PRO A 76 -6.82 1.40 15.03
C PRO A 76 -7.62 0.09 14.89
N ARG A 77 -7.48 -0.59 13.74
CA ARG A 77 -8.08 -1.90 13.50
C ARG A 77 -7.39 -2.96 14.35
N VAL A 78 -8.16 -3.85 14.97
CA VAL A 78 -7.64 -4.95 15.81
C VAL A 78 -7.96 -6.29 15.16
N ARG A 79 -6.92 -6.96 14.64
CA ARG A 79 -7.04 -8.34 14.15
C ARG A 79 -7.05 -9.30 15.33
N LYS A 80 -8.05 -10.17 15.38
CA LYS A 80 -8.25 -11.15 16.46
C LYS A 80 -8.08 -12.55 15.89
N ASP A 81 -7.49 -13.43 16.69
CA ASP A 81 -7.47 -14.87 16.42
C ASP A 81 -8.89 -15.39 16.15
N LEU A 82 -9.05 -16.21 15.11
CA LEU A 82 -10.35 -16.74 14.66
C LEU A 82 -11.11 -17.49 15.77
N SER A 83 -10.41 -18.15 16.69
CA SER A 83 -11.02 -18.85 17.85
C SER A 83 -11.69 -17.90 18.85
N LYS A 84 -11.47 -16.60 18.74
CA LYS A 84 -12.07 -15.55 19.58
C LYS A 84 -13.27 -14.88 18.93
N TRP A 85 -13.61 -15.25 17.70
CA TRP A 85 -14.75 -14.70 16.99
C TRP A 85 -16.03 -15.39 17.44
N THR A 86 -17.11 -14.62 17.52
CA THR A 86 -18.48 -15.14 17.60
C THR A 86 -18.92 -15.67 16.23
N ASP A 87 -19.90 -16.57 16.21
CA ASP A 87 -20.49 -17.07 14.95
C ASP A 87 -20.96 -15.91 14.06
N ALA A 88 -21.58 -14.89 14.65
CA ALA A 88 -22.04 -13.70 13.92
C ALA A 88 -20.90 -12.85 13.33
N GLU A 89 -19.73 -12.77 13.98
CA GLU A 89 -18.55 -12.13 13.37
C GLU A 89 -18.05 -12.96 12.19
N PHE A 90 -18.00 -14.29 12.34
CA PHE A 90 -17.54 -15.20 11.30
C PHE A 90 -18.47 -15.19 10.07
N ASP A 91 -19.78 -15.20 10.28
CA ASP A 91 -20.78 -15.16 9.22
C ASP A 91 -20.63 -13.90 8.35
N LYS A 92 -20.38 -12.73 8.96
CA LYS A 92 -20.11 -11.50 8.21
C LYS A 92 -18.89 -11.63 7.30
N LEU A 93 -17.83 -12.29 7.78
CA LEU A 93 -16.61 -12.47 6.99
C LEU A 93 -16.90 -13.37 5.79
N VAL A 94 -17.60 -14.47 6.03
CA VAL A 94 -18.01 -15.41 4.97
C VAL A 94 -18.93 -14.73 3.96
N ASP A 95 -19.92 -13.96 4.41
CA ASP A 95 -20.83 -13.21 3.55
C ASP A 95 -20.09 -12.19 2.68
N ALA A 96 -19.19 -11.40 3.27
CA ALA A 96 -18.37 -10.45 2.52
C ALA A 96 -17.45 -11.15 1.51
N MET A 97 -16.85 -12.30 1.87
CA MET A 97 -16.07 -13.11 0.93
C MET A 97 -16.94 -13.70 -0.18
N PHE A 98 -18.18 -14.08 0.11
CA PHE A 98 -19.12 -14.59 -0.89
C PHE A 98 -19.50 -13.48 -1.88
N VAL A 99 -19.75 -12.26 -1.42
CA VAL A 99 -19.94 -11.09 -2.27
C VAL A 99 -18.70 -10.84 -3.14
N MET A 100 -17.51 -10.81 -2.54
CA MET A 100 -16.24 -10.60 -3.25
C MET A 100 -16.01 -11.64 -4.37
N ARG A 101 -16.40 -12.89 -4.12
CA ARG A 101 -16.26 -14.00 -5.08
C ARG A 101 -17.23 -13.92 -6.25
N ASN A 102 -18.47 -13.48 -6.00
CA ASN A 102 -19.55 -13.52 -6.98
C ASN A 102 -19.81 -12.16 -7.66
N THR A 103 -19.04 -11.13 -7.33
CA THR A 103 -19.15 -9.80 -7.93
C THR A 103 -17.95 -9.52 -8.82
N ASP A 104 -18.18 -9.14 -10.07
CA ASP A 104 -17.12 -8.71 -10.98
C ASP A 104 -16.51 -7.37 -10.54
N MET A 105 -15.30 -7.06 -11.04
CA MET A 105 -14.53 -5.89 -10.59
C MET A 105 -15.28 -4.58 -10.82
N LEU A 106 -15.79 -4.36 -12.03
CA LEU A 106 -16.43 -3.10 -12.40
C LEU A 106 -17.71 -2.91 -11.59
N ARG A 107 -18.54 -3.94 -11.48
CA ARG A 107 -19.77 -3.90 -10.71
C ARG A 107 -19.51 -3.68 -9.23
N GLY A 108 -18.50 -4.35 -8.66
CA GLY A 108 -18.18 -4.22 -7.25
C GLY A 108 -17.63 -2.84 -6.90
N GLN A 109 -16.82 -2.22 -7.76
CA GLN A 109 -16.37 -0.84 -7.58
C GLN A 109 -17.54 0.15 -7.62
N GLN A 110 -18.53 -0.07 -8.50
CA GLN A 110 -19.75 0.75 -8.53
C GLN A 110 -20.60 0.62 -7.26
N LEU A 111 -20.63 -0.57 -6.65
CA LEU A 111 -21.47 -0.86 -5.48
C LEU A 111 -20.79 -0.50 -4.15
N TYR A 112 -19.51 -0.81 -4.01
CA TYR A 112 -18.76 -0.79 -2.75
C TYR A 112 -17.64 0.26 -2.74
N GLY A 113 -17.43 0.97 -3.86
CA GLY A 113 -16.43 2.02 -4.00
C GLY A 113 -15.05 1.52 -4.46
N ASP A 114 -14.12 2.46 -4.60
CA ASP A 114 -12.84 2.26 -5.28
C ASP A 114 -11.89 1.26 -4.60
N TYR A 115 -12.13 0.95 -3.32
CA TYR A 115 -11.37 -0.05 -2.58
C TYR A 115 -11.80 -1.49 -2.89
N PHE A 116 -12.94 -1.70 -3.56
CA PHE A 116 -13.35 -3.04 -3.96
C PHE A 116 -12.37 -3.67 -4.95
N ARG A 117 -12.05 -4.93 -4.67
CA ARG A 117 -11.29 -5.85 -5.54
C ARG A 117 -12.00 -7.20 -5.51
N SER A 118 -12.30 -7.76 -6.69
CA SER A 118 -12.92 -9.07 -6.79
C SER A 118 -11.98 -10.19 -6.35
N TYR A 119 -12.52 -11.36 -6.01
CA TYR A 119 -11.70 -12.50 -5.60
C TYR A 119 -10.71 -12.92 -6.70
N GLY A 120 -11.17 -12.91 -7.96
CA GLY A 120 -10.33 -13.23 -9.11
C GLY A 120 -9.14 -12.28 -9.28
N TYR A 121 -9.26 -11.02 -8.88
CA TYR A 121 -8.13 -10.07 -8.87
C TYR A 121 -7.03 -10.53 -7.93
N PHE A 122 -7.36 -10.95 -6.70
CA PHE A 122 -6.36 -11.40 -5.73
C PHE A 122 -5.66 -12.68 -6.19
N VAL A 123 -6.41 -13.64 -6.74
CA VAL A 123 -5.83 -14.85 -7.33
C VAL A 123 -4.89 -14.50 -8.49
N ALA A 124 -5.33 -13.68 -9.43
CA ALA A 124 -4.51 -13.28 -10.57
C ALA A 124 -3.24 -12.53 -10.12
N LYS A 125 -3.37 -11.59 -9.18
CA LYS A 125 -2.25 -10.82 -8.63
C LYS A 125 -1.22 -11.72 -7.96
N HIS A 126 -1.65 -12.70 -7.18
CA HIS A 126 -0.75 -13.66 -6.52
C HIS A 126 -0.05 -14.57 -7.54
N VAL A 127 -0.79 -15.10 -8.52
CA VAL A 127 -0.21 -15.93 -9.58
C VAL A 127 0.83 -15.14 -10.36
N ILE A 128 0.50 -13.95 -10.84
CA ILE A 128 1.42 -13.08 -11.59
C ILE A 128 2.67 -12.77 -10.76
N ALA A 129 2.55 -12.51 -9.46
CA ALA A 129 3.71 -12.28 -8.61
C ALA A 129 4.65 -13.50 -8.54
N SER A 130 4.10 -14.73 -8.56
CA SER A 130 4.91 -15.96 -8.54
C SER A 130 5.46 -16.40 -9.91
N THR A 131 4.84 -15.95 -11.01
CA THR A 131 5.16 -16.41 -12.37
C THR A 131 5.71 -15.31 -13.28
N ASP A 132 6.06 -14.15 -12.72
CA ASP A 132 6.65 -13.04 -13.48
C ASP A 132 7.97 -13.48 -14.13
N THR A 133 8.16 -13.07 -15.38
CA THR A 133 9.38 -13.37 -16.16
C THR A 133 10.68 -12.85 -15.52
N ARG A 134 10.58 -11.88 -14.61
CA ARG A 134 11.70 -11.33 -13.83
C ARG A 134 12.03 -12.19 -12.60
N GLY A 135 11.27 -13.26 -12.35
CA GLY A 135 11.39 -14.16 -11.21
C GLY A 135 10.25 -14.00 -10.20
N ASP A 136 10.24 -14.82 -9.17
CA ASP A 136 9.22 -14.77 -8.11
C ASP A 136 9.33 -13.45 -7.30
N GLN A 137 8.29 -12.63 -7.38
CA GLN A 137 8.14 -11.34 -6.71
C GLN A 137 7.25 -11.40 -5.46
N GLY A 138 6.71 -12.59 -5.15
CA GLY A 138 5.87 -12.83 -3.97
C GLY A 138 6.58 -13.66 -2.90
N HIS A 139 7.53 -14.51 -3.29
CA HIS A 139 8.14 -15.53 -2.44
C HIS A 139 9.68 -15.58 -2.58
N TYR A 140 10.31 -16.31 -1.66
CA TYR A 140 11.75 -16.63 -1.65
C TYR A 140 12.71 -15.42 -1.67
N GLY A 141 12.21 -14.22 -1.41
CA GLY A 141 13.00 -12.99 -1.32
C GLY A 141 12.74 -12.18 -0.05
N SER A 142 13.58 -11.18 0.21
CA SER A 142 13.42 -10.26 1.35
C SER A 142 12.10 -9.47 1.33
N HIS A 143 11.48 -9.37 0.16
CA HIS A 143 10.18 -8.72 -0.04
C HIS A 143 8.98 -9.60 0.39
N PHE A 144 9.16 -10.91 0.64
CA PHE A 144 8.07 -11.86 0.94
C PHE A 144 7.08 -11.35 1.99
N LEU A 145 7.59 -10.95 3.17
CA LEU A 145 6.76 -10.49 4.28
C LEU A 145 6.04 -9.18 3.94
N MET A 146 6.71 -8.27 3.26
CA MET A 146 6.14 -6.96 2.92
C MET A 146 5.10 -7.07 1.81
N TRP A 147 5.35 -7.91 0.81
CA TRP A 147 4.40 -8.19 -0.27
C TRP A 147 3.11 -8.81 0.30
N HIS A 148 3.22 -9.84 1.14
CA HIS A 148 2.05 -10.49 1.74
C HIS A 148 1.29 -9.57 2.70
N LYS A 149 2.01 -8.74 3.48
CA LYS A 149 1.37 -7.74 4.35
C LYS A 149 0.57 -6.72 3.53
N ALA A 150 1.12 -6.23 2.41
CA ALA A 150 0.42 -5.31 1.53
C ALA A 150 -0.77 -5.98 0.83
N PHE A 151 -0.59 -7.22 0.36
CA PHE A 151 -1.65 -8.04 -0.24
C PHE A 151 -2.83 -8.24 0.73
N LEU A 152 -2.55 -8.62 1.98
CA LEU A 152 -3.59 -8.80 3.01
C LEU A 152 -4.24 -7.48 3.42
N LEU A 153 -3.52 -6.36 3.43
CA LEU A 153 -4.11 -5.05 3.69
C LEU A 153 -5.09 -4.65 2.58
N GLU A 154 -4.75 -4.89 1.31
CA GLU A 154 -5.66 -4.65 0.20
C GLU A 154 -6.88 -5.58 0.26
N PHE A 155 -6.68 -6.85 0.61
CA PHE A 155 -7.77 -7.82 0.83
C PHE A 155 -8.73 -7.38 1.93
N GLU A 156 -8.19 -6.98 3.10
CA GLU A 156 -8.97 -6.43 4.21
C GLU A 156 -9.72 -5.16 3.78
N ASN A 157 -9.08 -4.23 3.08
CA ASN A 157 -9.74 -3.02 2.59
C ASN A 157 -10.89 -3.33 1.61
N SER A 158 -10.75 -4.36 0.77
CA SER A 158 -11.82 -4.81 -0.12
C SER A 158 -12.99 -5.40 0.66
N LEU A 159 -12.73 -6.22 1.70
CA LEU A 159 -13.79 -6.75 2.57
C LEU A 159 -14.50 -5.64 3.36
N LEU A 160 -13.75 -4.67 3.88
CA LEU A 160 -14.33 -3.53 4.60
C LEU A 160 -15.09 -2.55 3.69
N ALA A 161 -14.78 -2.53 2.39
CA ALA A 161 -15.60 -1.83 1.41
C ALA A 161 -16.98 -2.50 1.24
N ILE A 162 -17.04 -3.83 1.39
CA ILE A 162 -18.29 -4.60 1.32
C ILE A 162 -19.08 -4.48 2.62
N ASP A 163 -18.44 -4.69 3.77
CA ASP A 163 -19.06 -4.57 5.10
C ASP A 163 -18.09 -3.91 6.09
N GLN A 164 -18.34 -2.65 6.42
CA GLN A 164 -17.55 -1.88 7.39
C GLN A 164 -17.72 -2.39 8.83
N SER A 165 -18.75 -3.18 9.12
CA SER A 165 -19.02 -3.74 10.45
C SER A 165 -18.11 -4.92 10.81
N LEU A 166 -17.30 -5.41 9.85
CA LEU A 166 -16.25 -6.41 10.08
C LEU A 166 -15.11 -5.89 10.96
N ASP A 167 -14.87 -4.57 10.99
CA ASP A 167 -13.77 -3.88 11.69
C ASP A 167 -12.36 -4.28 11.19
N ALA A 168 -11.98 -5.56 11.22
CA ALA A 168 -10.73 -6.12 10.72
C ALA A 168 -10.86 -7.60 10.32
N VAL A 169 -9.96 -8.11 9.47
CA VAL A 169 -9.87 -9.56 9.19
C VAL A 169 -9.08 -10.28 10.31
N PRO A 170 -9.30 -11.59 10.53
CA PRO A 170 -8.56 -12.36 11.54
C PRO A 170 -7.05 -12.44 11.24
#